data_AF-A0A091TNJ0-F1
#
_entry.id   AF-A0A091TNJ0-F1
#
_cell.length_a   1.000
_cell.length_b   1.000
_cell.length_c   1.000
_cell.angle_alpha   90.00
_cell.angle_beta   90.00
_cell.angle_gamma   90.00
#
_symmetry.space_group_name_H-M   'P 1'
#
loop_
_entity.id
_entity.type
_entity.pdbx_description
1 polymer ?
#
loop_
_entity_poly.entity_id
_entity_poly.type
_entity_poly.pdbx_seq_one_letter_code
_entity_poly.pdbx_strand_id
1 'polypeptide(L)' 'GVGMAMRKMGSMAKPDVYIIKDGDTITVKTESTFKTSQFSFKLGEKFEENTLDGRKTQTLVSLKDDGSLIQEKEWEGK' A
#
# COMPACT_ATOMS: atom_id res chain seq x y z
N GLY A 1 -11.66 11.84 4.14
CA GLY A 1 -11.55 11.52 2.70
C GLY A 1 -10.38 12.26 2.09
N VAL A 2 -9.97 11.94 0.86
CA VAL A 2 -8.81 12.58 0.20
C VAL A 2 -9.18 13.97 -0.34
N GLY A 3 -8.33 14.98 -0.09
CA GLY A 3 -8.54 16.36 -0.58
C GLY A 3 -8.51 16.50 -2.11
N MET A 4 -9.15 17.54 -2.66
CA MET A 4 -9.33 17.69 -4.12
C MET A 4 -8.02 17.82 -4.90
N ALA A 5 -7.03 18.55 -4.36
CA ALA A 5 -5.73 18.71 -5.01
C ALA A 5 -5.00 17.36 -5.14
N MET A 6 -4.95 16.60 -4.05
CA MET A 6 -4.35 15.26 -4.01
C MET A 6 -5.06 14.29 -4.98
N ARG A 7 -6.40 14.36 -5.07
CA ARG A 7 -7.18 13.59 -6.04
C ARG A 7 -6.81 13.92 -7.49
N LYS A 8 -6.66 15.20 -7.85
CA LYS A 8 -6.25 15.59 -9.21
C LYS A 8 -4.86 15.07 -9.54
N MET A 9 -3.91 15.22 -8.63
CA MET A 9 -2.55 14.70 -8.82
C MET A 9 -2.55 13.17 -8.96
N GLY A 10 -3.31 12.47 -8.12
CA GLY A 10 -3.50 11.02 -8.22
C GLY A 10 -4.09 10.56 -9.56
N SER A 11 -5.06 11.29 -10.12
CA SER A 11 -5.64 10.96 -11.44
C SER A 11 -4.70 11.17 -12.63
N MET A 12 -3.67 12.01 -12.46
CA MET A 12 -2.68 12.28 -13.51
C MET A 12 -1.42 11.41 -13.36
N ALA A 13 -1.19 10.86 -12.17
CA ALA A 13 -0.03 10.03 -11.89
C ALA A 13 -0.08 8.72 -12.70
N LYS A 14 1.07 8.32 -13.24
CA LYS A 14 1.30 7.00 -13.83
C LYS A 14 2.38 6.33 -13.00
N PRO A 15 2.02 5.61 -11.93
CA PRO A 15 3.01 5.03 -11.05
C PRO A 15 3.60 3.75 -11.63
N ASP A 16 4.89 3.56 -11.42
CA ASP A 16 5.54 2.26 -11.53
C ASP A 16 5.46 1.55 -10.18
N VAL A 17 5.05 0.28 -10.19
CA VAL A 17 4.92 -0.53 -8.98
C VAL A 17 5.90 -1.68 -9.05
N TYR A 18 6.78 -1.76 -8.06
CA TYR A 18 7.76 -2.81 -7.91
C TYR A 18 7.35 -3.69 -6.73
N ILE A 19 7.18 -4.99 -7.00
CA ILE A 19 6.89 -6.00 -5.98
C ILE A 19 8.12 -6.89 -5.89
N ILE A 20 8.77 -6.89 -4.73
CA ILE A 20 10.05 -7.58 -4.50
C ILE A 20 9.84 -8.53 -3.33
N LYS A 21 10.23 -9.80 -3.49
CA LYS A 21 10.20 -10.80 -2.41
C LYS A 21 11.64 -11.17 -2.05
N ASP A 22 11.98 -11.00 -0.78
CA ASP A 22 13.26 -11.43 -0.19
C ASP A 22 12.98 -12.31 1.03
N GLY A 23 13.23 -13.62 0.88
CA GLY A 23 12.79 -14.63 1.84
C GLY A 23 11.27 -14.56 2.05
N ASP A 24 10.87 -14.28 3.29
CA ASP A 24 9.47 -14.16 3.72
C ASP A 24 8.95 -12.71 3.66
N THR A 25 9.82 -11.74 3.41
CA THR A 25 9.47 -10.33 3.36
C THR A 25 9.11 -9.94 1.92
N ILE A 26 7.96 -9.28 1.75
CA ILE A 26 7.52 -8.72 0.48
C ILE A 26 7.51 -7.21 0.62
N THR A 27 8.19 -6.52 -0.30
CA THR A 27 8.20 -5.06 -0.39
C THR A 27 7.41 -4.63 -1.61
N VAL A 28 6.48 -3.69 -1.39
CA VAL A 28 5.78 -2.99 -2.47
C VAL A 28 6.28 -1.56 -2.48
N LYS A 29 6.91 -1.17 -3.60
CA LYS A 29 7.38 0.19 -3.85
C LYS A 29 6.57 0.78 -4.99
N THR A 30 5.97 1.93 -4.75
CA THR A 30 5.23 2.70 -5.74
C THR A 30 6.00 3.98 -6.01
N GLU A 31 6.45 4.17 -7.24
CA GLU A 31 7.15 5.38 -7.69
C GLU A 31 6.29 6.14 -8.68
N SER A 32 6.19 7.45 -8.51
CA SER A 32 5.51 8.32 -9.46
C SER A 32 6.15 9.70 -9.47
N THR A 33 5.85 10.52 -10.48
CA THR A 33 6.29 11.92 -10.53
C THR A 33 5.75 12.78 -9.39
N PHE A 34 4.72 12.30 -8.68
CA PHE A 34 4.11 13.00 -7.58
C PHE A 34 4.73 12.62 -6.23
N LYS A 35 4.77 11.33 -5.92
CA LYS A 35 5.26 10.82 -4.64
C LYS A 35 5.71 9.36 -4.78
N THR A 36 6.78 9.01 -4.07
CA THR A 36 7.21 7.63 -3.88
C THR A 36 6.79 7.15 -2.50
N SER A 37 6.28 5.92 -2.41
CA SER A 37 6.00 5.23 -1.15
C SER A 37 6.51 3.81 -1.22
N GLN A 38 6.90 3.26 -0.07
CA GLN A 38 7.18 1.84 0.06
C GLN A 38 6.66 1.33 1.39
N PHE A 39 6.25 0.07 1.41
CA PHE A 39 6.02 -0.68 2.63
C PHE A 39 6.51 -2.11 2.44
N SER A 40 6.88 -2.76 3.56
CA SER A 40 7.28 -4.16 3.56
C SER A 40 6.43 -4.91 4.57
N PHE A 41 6.08 -6.15 4.24
CA PHE A 41 5.21 -6.99 5.04
C PHE A 41 5.60 -8.46 4.93
N LYS A 42 5.09 -9.26 5.86
CA LYS A 42 5.05 -10.72 5.75
C LYS A 42 3.59 -11.13 5.63
N LEU A 43 3.34 -12.21 4.88
CA LEU A 43 1.96 -12.70 4.70
C LEU A 43 1.38 -13.14 6.04
N GLY A 44 0.16 -12.71 6.34
CA GLY A 44 -0.54 -13.05 7.57
C GLY A 44 -0.12 -12.25 8.82
N GLU A 45 0.82 -11.31 8.71
CA GLU A 45 1.28 -10.48 9.82
C GLU A 45 0.77 -9.04 9.70
N LYS A 46 0.15 -8.52 10.76
CA LYS A 46 -0.30 -7.11 10.82
C LYS A 46 0.91 -6.17 10.97
N PHE A 47 0.91 -5.05 10.26
CA PHE A 47 1.93 -4.00 10.36
C PHE A 47 1.33 -2.59 10.29
N GLU A 48 2.08 -1.56 10.72
CA GLU A 48 1.67 -0.16 10.54
C GLU A 48 2.03 0.31 9.13
N GLU A 49 1.03 0.77 8.37
CA GLU A 49 1.24 1.38 7.06
C GLU A 49 0.84 2.87 7.09
N ASN A 50 1.76 3.72 6.63
CA ASN A 50 1.51 5.14 6.39
C ASN A 50 1.12 5.33 4.91
N THR A 51 -0.15 5.60 4.63
CA THR A 51 -0.65 5.72 3.26
C THR A 51 -0.21 7.03 2.60
N LEU A 52 -0.20 7.06 1.27
CA LEU A 52 0.24 8.24 0.49
C LEU A 52 -0.51 9.53 0.85
N ASP A 53 -1.79 9.40 1.22
CA ASP A 53 -2.67 10.49 1.64
C ASP A 53 -2.64 10.77 3.16
N GLY A 54 -1.70 10.17 3.89
CA GLY A 54 -1.34 10.53 5.26
C GLY A 54 -2.08 9.79 6.35
N ARG A 55 -2.80 8.70 6.05
CA ARG A 55 -3.43 7.88 7.10
C ARG A 55 -2.40 6.93 7.70
N LYS A 56 -2.51 6.72 9.01
CA LYS A 56 -1.89 5.60 9.70
C LYS A 56 -2.90 4.47 9.79
N THR A 57 -2.52 3.31 9.31
CA THR A 57 -3.42 2.14 9.22
C THR A 57 -2.73 0.94 9.84
N GLN A 58 -3.52 0.04 10.42
CA GLN A 58 -3.08 -1.32 10.71
C GLN A 58 -3.43 -2.19 9.51
N THR A 59 -2.42 -2.68 8.80
CA THR A 59 -2.58 -3.38 7.53
C THR A 59 -2.24 -4.85 7.67
N LEU A 60 -3.05 -5.71 7.05
CA LEU A 60 -2.83 -7.15 6.90
C LEU A 60 -2.79 -7.48 5.41
N VAL A 61 -1.80 -8.28 5.00
CA VAL A 61 -1.76 -8.82 3.64
C VAL A 61 -1.84 -10.35 3.68
N SER A 62 -2.77 -10.91 2.92
CA SER A 62 -2.97 -12.36 2.79
C SER A 62 -2.93 -12.78 1.32
N LEU A 63 -2.51 -14.02 1.06
CA LEU A 63 -2.55 -14.65 -0.26
C LEU A 63 -3.69 -15.68 -0.26
N LYS A 64 -4.66 -15.51 -1.15
CA LYS A 64 -5.76 -16.46 -1.35
C LYS A 64 -5.32 -17.65 -2.19
N ASP A 65 -6.08 -18.74 -2.11
CA ASP A 65 -5.86 -19.96 -2.90
C ASP A 65 -5.92 -19.73 -4.41
N ASP A 66 -6.65 -18.69 -4.85
CA ASP A 66 -6.73 -18.28 -6.26
C ASP A 66 -5.50 -17.45 -6.74
N GLY A 67 -4.51 -17.25 -5.87
CA GLY A 67 -3.31 -16.48 -6.15
C GLY A 67 -3.45 -14.98 -5.94
N SER A 68 -4.61 -14.48 -5.49
CA SER A 68 -4.83 -13.06 -5.24
C SER A 68 -4.18 -12.60 -3.93
N LEU A 69 -3.42 -11.51 -3.98
CA LEU A 69 -2.99 -10.79 -2.77
C LEU A 69 -4.08 -9.81 -2.33
N ILE A 70 -4.51 -9.94 -1.07
CA ILE A 70 -5.52 -9.08 -0.47
C ILE A 70 -4.85 -8.22 0.60
N GLN A 71 -4.95 -6.90 0.46
CA GLN A 71 -4.47 -5.92 1.42
C GLN A 71 -5.66 -5.26 2.14
N GLU A 72 -5.84 -5.60 3.41
CA GLU A 72 -6.88 -5.05 4.28
C GLU A 72 -6.27 -3.98 5.18
N LYS A 73 -6.87 -2.80 5.23
CA LYS A 73 -6.38 -1.67 6.04
C LYS A 73 -7.45 -1.24 7.01
N GLU A 74 -7.13 -1.26 8.30
CA GLU A 74 -8.01 -0.78 9.36
C GLU A 74 -7.48 0.57 9.87
N TRP A 75 -8.35 1.58 9.97
CA TRP A 75 -8.01 2.86 10.62
C TRP A 75 -9.24 3.54 11.21
N GLU A 76 -9.13 4.13 12.40
CA GLU A 76 -10.22 4.91 13.02
C GLU A 76 -11.58 4.18 13.05
N GLY A 77 -11.57 2.84 13.18
CA GLY A 77 -12.78 2.00 13.16
C GLY A 77 -13.39 1.78 11.76
N LYS A 78 -12.62 2.02 10.69
CA LYS A 78 -12.96 1.79 9.29
C LYS A 78 -12.04 0.78 8.64
#